data_AF-A0A7Y5GH70-F1
#
_entry.id   AF-A0A7Y5GH70-F1
#
_cell.length_a   1.000
_cell.length_b   1.000
_cell.length_c   1.000
_cell.angle_alpha   90.00
_cell.angle_beta   90.00
_cell.angle_gamma   90.00
#
_symmetry.space_group_name_H-M   'P 1'
#
loop_
_entity.id
_entity.type
_entity.pdbx_description
1 polymer ?
#
loop_
_entity_poly.entity_id
_entity_poly.type
_entity_poly.pdbx_seq_one_letter_code
_entity_poly.pdbx_strand_id
1 'polypeptide(L)' 'MTQSFRLYASALHPRQWIAWSDATGWVQFPTEDNGWELRKSARGLDPVHLRAMPLREAANTGIPTEPLSLGSQRRRAA' A
#
# COMPACT_ATOMS: atom_id res chain seq x y z
N MET A 1 6.55 -13.31 7.68
CA MET A 1 5.14 -12.90 7.59
C MET A 1 5.00 -12.02 6.36
N THR A 2 4.29 -12.48 5.33
CA THR A 2 4.16 -11.75 4.07
C THR A 2 3.10 -10.66 4.22
N GLN A 3 3.50 -9.39 4.22
CA GLN A 3 2.55 -8.28 4.31
C GLN A 3 1.91 -8.08 2.94
N SER A 4 0.64 -8.47 2.80
CA SER A 4 -0.12 -8.28 1.57
C SER A 4 -0.91 -6.97 1.67
N PHE A 5 -0.59 -6.00 0.82
CA PHE A 5 -1.33 -4.76 0.75
C PHE A 5 -2.49 -4.87 -0.24
N ARG A 6 -3.61 -4.25 0.09
CA ARG A 6 -4.73 -4.02 -0.85
C ARG A 6 -4.90 -2.52 -1.02
N LEU A 7 -4.85 -2.04 -2.26
CA LEU A 7 -5.00 -0.63 -2.58
C LEU A 7 -6.46 -0.30 -2.91
N TYR A 8 -6.92 0.86 -2.44
CA TYR A 8 -8.24 1.40 -2.66
C TYR A 8 -8.12 2.89 -2.99
N ALA A 9 -8.91 3.37 -3.95
CA ALA A 9 -9.14 4.79 -4.19
C ALA A 9 -10.42 5.23 -3.46
N SER A 10 -10.41 6.41 -2.83
CA SER A 10 -11.63 7.05 -2.32
C SER A 10 -12.16 8.04 -3.34
N ALA A 11 -13.44 7.94 -3.70
CA ALA A 11 -14.10 8.96 -4.51
C ALA A 11 -14.18 10.33 -3.80
N LEU A 12 -14.19 10.33 -2.46
CA LEU A 12 -14.25 11.54 -1.63
C LEU A 12 -12.88 12.23 -1.49
N HIS A 13 -11.79 11.47 -1.60
CA HIS A 13 -10.42 11.96 -1.45
C HIS A 13 -9.56 11.54 -2.66
N PRO A 14 -9.75 12.16 -3.84
CA PRO A 14 -9.09 11.73 -5.07
C PRO A 14 -7.56 11.91 -5.07
N ARG A 15 -7.02 12.68 -4.12
CA ARG A 15 -5.57 12.90 -3.93
C ARG A 15 -4.94 11.98 -2.88
N GLN A 16 -5.70 11.00 -2.39
CA GLN A 16 -5.26 10.08 -1.37
C GLN A 16 -5.56 8.65 -1.78
N TRP A 17 -4.54 7.82 -1.68
CA TRP A 17 -4.68 6.39 -1.70
C TRP A 17 -5.00 5.86 -0.32
N ILE A 18 -5.73 4.76 -0.29
CA ILE A 18 -6.01 4.01 0.93
C ILE A 18 -5.44 2.61 0.73
N ALA A 19 -4.58 2.18 1.61
CA ALA A 19 -4.14 0.79 1.66
C ALA A 19 -4.67 0.10 2.91
N TRP A 20 -4.89 -1.20 2.78
CA TRP A 20 -5.20 -2.08 3.89
C TRP A 20 -4.20 -3.23 3.93
N SER A 21 -3.74 -3.59 5.13
CA SER A 21 -3.02 -4.84 5.37
C SER A 21 -3.40 -5.43 6.72
N ASP A 22 -3.22 -6.75 6.89
CA ASP A 22 -3.46 -7.42 8.18
C ASP A 22 -2.55 -6.95 9.31
N ALA A 23 -1.40 -6.35 8.98
CA ALA A 23 -0.40 -5.94 9.96
C ALA A 23 -0.56 -4.49 10.43
N THR A 24 -1.03 -3.59 9.55
CA THR A 24 -1.19 -2.14 9.86
C THR A 24 -2.64 -1.67 9.84
N GLY A 25 -3.58 -2.49 9.38
CA GLY A 25 -4.97 -2.09 9.16
C GLY A 25 -5.11 -1.09 8.01
N TRP A 26 -6.08 -0.19 8.13
CA TRP A 26 -6.35 0.85 7.14
C TRP A 26 -5.41 2.05 7.29
N VAL A 27 -4.69 2.36 6.22
CA VAL A 27 -3.80 3.52 6.13
C VAL A 27 -4.15 4.33 4.91
N GLN A 28 -4.05 5.65 5.01
CA GLN A 28 -4.21 6.58 3.91
C GLN A 28 -2.89 7.31 3.67
N PHE A 29 -2.57 7.59 2.41
CA PHE A 29 -1.35 8.27 2.01
C PHE A 29 -1.59 9.08 0.73
N PRO A 30 -0.85 10.19 0.52
CA PRO A 30 -0.99 10.99 -0.69
C PRO A 30 -0.58 10.22 -1.95
N THR A 31 -1.17 10.58 -3.09
CA THR A 31 -0.87 10.01 -4.41
C THR A 31 0.47 10.48 -4.99
N GLU A 32 1.18 11.33 -4.26
CA GLU A 32 2.46 11.94 -4.60
C GLU A 32 3.62 10.95 -4.45
N ASP A 33 4.76 11.28 -5.06
CA ASP A 33 5.97 10.48 -4.96
C ASP A 33 6.44 10.37 -3.50
N ASN A 34 6.80 9.16 -3.08
CA ASN A 34 7.10 8.82 -1.68
C ASN A 34 5.96 9.09 -0.69
N GLY A 35 4.71 9.21 -1.16
CA GLY A 35 3.56 9.45 -0.31
C GLY A 35 3.37 8.41 0.80
N TRP A 36 3.85 7.18 0.61
CA TRP A 36 3.82 6.11 1.61
C TRP A 36 4.53 6.47 2.93
N GLU A 37 5.58 7.30 2.90
CA GLU A 37 6.26 7.76 4.12
C GLU A 37 5.39 8.73 4.94
N LEU A 38 4.45 9.40 4.27
CA LEU A 38 3.48 10.29 4.88
C LEU A 38 2.17 9.58 5.26
N ARG A 39 2.17 8.23 5.23
CA ARG A 39 0.98 7.43 5.55
C ARG A 39 0.50 7.69 6.98
N LYS A 40 -0.82 7.75 7.13
CA LYS A 40 -1.51 7.92 8.41
C LYS A 40 -2.58 6.86 8.56
N SER A 41 -2.89 6.48 9.79
CA SER A 41 -4.03 5.60 10.06
C SER A 41 -5.31 6.27 9.57
N ALA A 42 -6.05 5.57 8.71
CA ALA A 42 -7.28 6.09 8.15
C ALA A 42 -8.42 5.91 9.17
N ARG A 43 -9.10 7.01 9.52
CA ARG A 43 -10.25 7.02 10.44
C ARG A 43 -11.47 7.51 9.68
N GLY A 44 -12.63 6.90 9.94
CA GLY A 44 -13.89 7.30 9.29
C GLY A 44 -13.94 7.00 7.80
N LEU A 45 -13.25 5.94 7.35
CA LEU A 45 -13.39 5.46 5.98
C LEU A 45 -14.81 4.92 5.78
N ASP A 46 -15.50 5.41 4.76
CA ASP A 46 -16.76 4.85 4.31
C ASP A 46 -16.50 3.85 3.16
N PRO A 47 -16.70 2.54 3.38
CA PRO A 47 -16.49 1.51 2.36
C PRO A 47 -17.31 1.73 1.09
N VAL A 48 -18.45 2.44 1.18
CA VAL A 48 -19.33 2.72 0.03
C VAL A 48 -18.61 3.56 -1.03
N HIS A 49 -17.62 4.37 -0.62
CA HIS A 49 -16.85 5.24 -1.51
C HIS A 49 -15.46 4.70 -1.86
N LEU A 50 -15.13 3.48 -1.43
CA LEU A 50 -13.85 2.84 -1.70
C LEU A 50 -13.94 1.94 -2.94
N ARG A 51 -13.02 2.17 -3.88
CA ARG A 51 -12.86 1.32 -5.05
C ARG A 51 -11.53 0.58 -4.98
N ALA A 52 -11.57 -0.75 -5.01
CA ALA A 52 -10.37 -1.55 -5.09
C ALA A 52 -9.60 -1.23 -6.37
N MET A 53 -8.32 -0.91 -6.22
CA MET A 53 -7.43 -0.51 -7.31
C MET A 53 -6.19 -1.41 -7.35
N PRO A 54 -5.60 -1.63 -8.52
CA PRO A 54 -4.34 -2.36 -8.63
C PRO A 54 -3.20 -1.63 -7.92
N LEU A 55 -2.43 -2.34 -7.09
CA LEU A 55 -1.27 -1.79 -6.35
C LEU A 55 -0.28 -1.02 -7.24
N ARG A 56 -0.10 -1.45 -8.50
CA ARG A 56 0.78 -0.80 -9.48
C ARG A 56 0.45 0.68 -9.72
N GLU A 57 -0.81 1.10 -9.49
CA GLU A 57 -1.24 2.49 -9.69
C GLU A 57 -0.68 3.42 -8.60
N ALA A 58 -0.29 2.86 -7.46
CA ALA A 58 0.39 3.58 -6.38
C ALA A 58 1.89 3.24 -6.32
N ALA A 59 2.46 2.63 -7.37
CA ALA A 59 3.88 2.24 -7.36
C ALA A 59 4.82 3.45 -7.16
N ASN A 60 4.45 4.62 -7.67
CA ASN A 60 5.23 5.85 -7.52
C ASN A 60 5.26 6.37 -6.08
N THR A 61 4.32 5.98 -5.23
CA THR A 61 4.26 6.46 -3.84
C THR A 61 5.20 5.71 -2.90
N GLY A 62 5.87 4.66 -3.38
CA GLY A 62 6.76 3.81 -2.57
C GLY A 62 6.01 2.79 -1.69
N ILE A 63 4.74 2.49 -1.97
CA ILE A 63 4.04 1.42 -1.25
C ILE A 63 4.72 0.06 -1.53
N PRO A 64 4.92 -0.80 -0.51
CA PRO A 64 5.44 -2.14 -0.75
C PRO A 64 4.43 -2.94 -1.56
N THR A 65 4.73 -3.21 -2.83
CA THR A 65 3.85 -3.96 -3.75
C THR A 65 4.15 -5.46 -3.76
N GLU A 66 5.29 -5.87 -3.20
CA GLU A 66 5.70 -7.25 -3.11
C GLU A 66 5.73 -7.74 -1.65
N PRO A 67 5.49 -9.05 -1.43
CA PRO A 67 6.14 -9.74 -0.33
C PRO A 67 7.60 -9.32 -0.32
N LEU A 68 8.11 -8.78 0.78
CA LEU A 68 9.56 -8.79 1.00
C LEU A 68 10.02 -10.22 0.76
N SER A 69 10.65 -10.48 -0.39
CA SER A 69 11.24 -11.77 -0.70
C SER A 69 12.41 -11.91 0.26
N LEU A 70 12.11 -12.48 1.42
CA LEU A 70 13.06 -12.83 2.46
C LEU A 70 13.98 -13.91 1.88
N GLY A 71 15.09 -13.45 1.31
CA GLY A 71 16.27 -14.25 1.06
C GLY A 71 16.20 -15.22 -0.11
N SER A 72 16.67 -14.76 -1.27
CA SER A 72 17.53 -15.62 -2.09
C SER A 72 18.92 -15.68 -1.41
N GLN A 73 19.01 -16.46 -0.32
CA GLN A 73 20.27 -16.72 0.37
C GLN A 73 21.15 -17.68 -0.46
N ARG A 74 22.32 -17.18 -0.87
CA ARG A 74 23.61 -17.87 -1.09
C ARG A 74 23.60 -19.26 -1.77
N ARG A 75 24.22 -19.34 -2.97
CA ARG A 75 25.34 -20.25 -3.32
C ARG A 75 25.70 -20.15 -4.81
N ARG A 76 26.88 -19.59 -5.10
CA ARG A 76 27.86 -20.13 -6.08
C ARG A 76 29.21 -19.90 -5.38
N ALA A 77 29.92 -20.89 -4.83
CA ALA A 77 30.41 -22.15 -5.43
C ALA A 77 31.12 -21.89 -6.76
N ALA A 78 32.40 -21.53 -6.67
CA ALA A 78 33.54 -22.22 -7.28
C ALA A 78 34.83 -21.51 -6.85
#